data_AF-A0A7V3UXR1-F1
#
_entry.id   AF-A0A7V3UXR1-F1
#
_cell.length_a   1.000
_cell.length_b   1.000
_cell.length_c   1.000
_cell.angle_alpha   90.00
_cell.angle_beta   90.00
_cell.angle_gamma   90.00
#
_symmetry.space_group_name_H-M   'P 1'
#
loop_
_entity.id
_entity.type
_entity.pdbx_description
1 polymer ?
#
loop_
_entity_poly.entity_id
_entity_poly.type
_entity_poly.pdbx_seq_one_letter_code
_entity_poly.pdbx_strand_id
1 'polypeptide(L)'
;MSASFVTMPAAQVPVVGRYDVLVCGGGPAGTAAAVGAARLGARTLLIERYNHLGGLATGGQVLALPRFHDKGRLIIGGVGMEIRQRLLERGEAVFRGETDATV
;
A
#
# COMPACT_ATOMS: atom_id res chain seq x y z
N MET A 1 24.29 -4.30 -25.23
CA MET A 1 22.87 -4.19 -25.66
C MET A 1 22.70 -2.85 -26.34
N SER A 2 22.18 -2.81 -27.56
CA SER A 2 21.81 -1.54 -28.22
C SER A 2 20.46 -1.09 -27.67
N ALA A 3 20.38 0.12 -27.11
CA ALA A 3 19.11 0.67 -26.63
C ALA A 3 18.24 1.07 -27.83
N SER A 4 16.96 0.69 -27.79
CA SER A 4 15.94 1.11 -28.77
C SER A 4 15.10 2.24 -28.20
N PHE A 5 14.73 3.21 -29.04
CA PHE A 5 13.94 4.38 -28.64
C PHE A 5 12.66 4.46 -29.47
N VAL A 6 11.60 4.98 -28.85
CA VAL A 6 10.34 5.33 -29.53
C VAL A 6 10.26 6.85 -29.61
N THR A 7 9.96 7.38 -30.81
CA THR A 7 9.72 8.82 -31.00
C THR A 7 8.27 9.12 -30.72
N MET A 8 8.00 10.05 -29.80
CA MET A 8 6.66 10.55 -29.51
C MET A 8 6.53 12.02 -29.97
N PRO A 9 5.37 12.44 -30.51
CA PRO A 9 5.16 13.83 -30.90
C PRO A 9 5.16 14.75 -29.68
N ALA A 10 5.72 15.97 -29.85
CA ALA A 10 5.64 17.00 -28.84
C ALA A 10 4.17 17.41 -28.62
N ALA A 11 3.71 17.41 -27.39
CA ALA A 11 2.34 17.79 -27.02
C ALA A 11 2.34 18.66 -25.77
N GLN A 12 1.44 19.65 -25.74
CA GLN A 12 1.10 20.35 -24.51
C GLN A 12 0.01 19.55 -23.80
N VAL A 13 0.28 19.13 -22.57
CA VAL A 13 -0.67 18.34 -21.77
C VAL A 13 -1.15 19.19 -20.59
N PRO A 14 -2.48 19.26 -20.34
CA PRO A 14 -3.00 19.99 -19.20
C PRO A 14 -2.49 19.45 -17.87
N VAL A 15 -2.15 20.35 -16.96
CA VAL A 15 -1.79 19.99 -15.57
C VAL A 15 -3.08 19.71 -14.81
N VAL A 16 -3.35 18.44 -14.51
CA VAL A 16 -4.58 18.00 -13.81
C VAL A 16 -4.54 18.26 -12.30
N GLY A 17 -3.36 18.52 -11.74
CA GLY A 17 -3.20 18.85 -10.33
C GLY A 17 -1.73 19.08 -9.94
N ARG A 18 -1.53 19.67 -8.76
CA ARG A 18 -0.22 19.90 -8.14
C ARG A 18 -0.24 19.27 -6.75
N TYR A 19 0.72 18.41 -6.46
CA TYR A 19 0.80 17.62 -5.24
C TYR A 19 2.24 17.63 -4.72
N ASP A 20 2.40 17.57 -3.41
CA ASP A 20 3.71 17.49 -2.78
C ASP A 20 4.26 16.06 -2.89
N VAL A 21 3.36 15.06 -2.86
CA VAL A 21 3.69 13.64 -2.99
C VAL A 21 2.73 12.97 -3.97
N LEU A 22 3.29 12.32 -4.99
CA LEU A 22 2.56 11.42 -5.88
C LEU A 22 2.99 9.98 -5.59
N VAL A 23 2.03 9.12 -5.25
CA VAL A 23 2.23 7.69 -5.06
C VAL A 23 1.65 6.92 -6.25
N CYS A 24 2.50 6.17 -6.94
CA CYS A 24 2.10 5.34 -8.08
C CYS A 24 1.98 3.87 -7.65
N GLY A 25 0.76 3.38 -7.52
CA GLY A 25 0.41 2.02 -7.09
C GLY A 25 -0.23 2.00 -5.70
N GLY A 26 -1.41 1.39 -5.61
CA GLY A 26 -2.25 1.19 -4.43
C GLY A 26 -2.02 -0.14 -3.72
N GLY A 27 -0.84 -0.76 -3.88
CA GLY A 27 -0.44 -1.93 -3.09
C GLY A 27 -0.26 -1.62 -1.59
N PRO A 28 0.14 -2.59 -0.75
CA PRO A 28 0.33 -2.37 0.67
C PRO A 28 1.32 -1.24 0.97
N ALA A 29 2.46 -1.22 0.28
CA ALA A 29 3.47 -0.18 0.42
C ALA A 29 2.97 1.20 -0.03
N GLY A 30 2.31 1.28 -1.19
CA GLY A 30 1.82 2.55 -1.72
C GLY A 30 0.67 3.13 -0.90
N THR A 31 -0.27 2.30 -0.45
CA THR A 31 -1.33 2.74 0.46
C THR A 31 -0.75 3.23 1.78
N ALA A 32 0.22 2.52 2.36
CA ALA A 32 0.91 2.95 3.57
C ALA A 32 1.66 4.27 3.37
N ALA A 33 2.36 4.44 2.24
CA ALA A 33 3.09 5.65 1.90
C ALA A 33 2.15 6.86 1.72
N ALA A 34 1.03 6.67 1.00
CA ALA A 34 0.06 7.74 0.78
C ALA A 34 -0.62 8.17 2.08
N VAL A 35 -1.03 7.22 2.92
CA VAL A 35 -1.61 7.51 4.25
C VAL A 35 -0.59 8.22 5.13
N GLY A 36 0.66 7.76 5.15
CA GLY A 36 1.74 8.39 5.91
C GLY A 36 2.00 9.83 5.48
N ALA A 37 2.16 10.07 4.17
CA ALA A 37 2.40 11.40 3.62
C ALA A 37 1.23 12.36 3.92
N ALA A 38 -0.02 11.91 3.72
CA ALA A 38 -1.20 12.71 4.02
C ALA A 38 -1.31 13.05 5.52
N ARG A 39 -1.01 12.11 6.41
CA ARG A 39 -1.01 12.34 7.87
C ARG A 39 0.07 13.33 8.33
N LEU A 40 1.15 13.45 7.57
CA LEU A 40 2.19 14.45 7.80
C LEU A 40 1.85 15.82 7.17
N GLY A 41 0.65 15.98 6.61
CA GLY A 41 0.15 17.25 6.07
C GLY A 41 0.49 17.51 4.61
N ALA A 42 1.11 16.54 3.91
CA ALA A 42 1.43 16.71 2.49
C ALA A 42 0.16 16.64 1.63
N ARG A 43 0.06 17.47 0.59
CA ARG A 43 -0.98 17.32 -0.44
C ARG A 43 -0.65 16.11 -1.30
N THR A 44 -1.22 14.96 -0.95
CA THR A 44 -0.88 13.66 -1.55
C THR A 44 -1.89 13.22 -2.61
N LEU A 45 -1.40 12.71 -3.74
CA LEU A 45 -2.19 11.95 -4.72
C LEU A 45 -1.70 10.51 -4.74
N LEU A 46 -2.61 9.54 -4.63
CA LEU A 46 -2.35 8.14 -4.95
C LEU A 46 -3.07 7.80 -6.25
N ILE A 47 -2.35 7.18 -7.19
CA ILE A 47 -2.92 6.63 -8.42
C ILE A 47 -2.74 5.11 -8.43
N GLU A 48 -3.77 4.40 -8.86
CA GLU A 48 -3.80 2.94 -8.99
C GLU A 48 -4.45 2.60 -10.33
N ARG A 49 -3.88 1.62 -11.04
CA ARG A 49 -4.36 1.16 -12.34
C ARG A 49 -5.62 0.31 -12.23
N TYR A 50 -5.83 -0.34 -11.09
CA TYR A 50 -6.98 -1.21 -10.83
C TYR A 50 -8.09 -0.46 -10.09
N ASN A 51 -9.28 -1.06 -10.06
CA ASN A 51 -10.44 -0.53 -9.35
C ASN A 51 -10.44 -0.89 -7.85
N HIS A 52 -9.31 -1.33 -7.30
CA HIS A 52 -9.15 -1.72 -5.91
C HIS A 52 -7.75 -1.36 -5.40
N LEU A 53 -7.64 -1.19 -4.08
CA LEU A 53 -6.35 -1.08 -3.38
C LEU A 53 -5.90 -2.47 -2.90
N GLY A 54 -4.74 -2.55 -2.26
CA GLY A 54 -4.20 -3.76 -1.65
C GLY A 54 -3.28 -4.59 -2.54
N GLY A 55 -3.16 -4.27 -3.84
CA GLY A 55 -2.29 -5.01 -4.76
C GLY A 55 -2.63 -6.50 -4.78
N LEU A 56 -1.64 -7.38 -4.65
CA LEU A 56 -1.87 -8.83 -4.61
C LEU A 56 -2.67 -9.31 -3.38
N ALA A 57 -2.67 -8.57 -2.27
CA ALA A 57 -3.49 -8.93 -1.11
C ALA A 57 -4.98 -8.95 -1.48
N THR A 58 -5.42 -8.05 -2.35
CA THR A 58 -6.82 -7.95 -2.81
C THR A 58 -7.00 -8.56 -4.20
N GLY A 59 -6.29 -8.05 -5.20
CA GLY A 59 -6.45 -8.47 -6.60
C GLY A 59 -5.90 -9.86 -6.91
N GLY A 60 -4.91 -10.32 -6.13
CA GLY A 60 -4.36 -11.68 -6.21
C GLY A 60 -5.03 -12.65 -5.24
N GLN A 61 -6.03 -12.19 -4.47
CA GLN A 61 -6.71 -12.98 -3.43
C GLN A 61 -5.74 -13.62 -2.43
N VAL A 62 -4.62 -12.93 -2.13
CA VAL A 62 -3.66 -13.39 -1.13
C VAL A 62 -4.19 -13.03 0.26
N LEU A 63 -4.94 -13.96 0.85
CA LEU A 63 -5.59 -13.80 2.16
C LEU A 63 -4.62 -13.87 3.35
N ALA A 64 -3.37 -14.28 3.12
CA ALA A 64 -2.35 -14.34 4.15
C ALA A 64 -1.54 -13.04 4.17
N LEU A 65 -1.72 -12.26 5.24
CA LEU A 65 -0.82 -11.13 5.52
C LEU A 65 0.54 -11.66 6.02
N PRO A 66 1.65 -10.96 5.71
CA PRO A 66 2.96 -11.31 6.25
C PRO A 66 2.94 -11.25 7.78
N ARG A 67 3.82 -12.02 8.42
CA ARG A 67 3.98 -11.98 9.88
C ARG A 67 4.45 -10.58 10.32
N PHE A 68 3.72 -10.00 11.26
CA PHE A 68 4.04 -8.69 11.85
C PHE A 68 5.10 -8.79 12.94
N HIS A 69 5.35 -10.00 13.42
CA HIS A 69 6.27 -10.29 14.50
C HIS A 69 7.26 -11.39 14.11
N ASP A 70 8.46 -11.31 14.67
CA ASP A 70 9.49 -12.35 14.60
C ASP A 70 10.01 -12.60 16.01
N LYS A 71 9.86 -13.84 16.52
CA LYS A 71 10.28 -14.25 17.86
C LYS A 71 9.78 -13.31 18.98
N GLY A 72 8.51 -12.93 18.95
CA GLY A 72 7.91 -12.04 19.94
C GLY A 72 8.28 -10.55 19.78
N ARG A 73 9.05 -10.19 18.75
CA ARG A 73 9.39 -8.78 18.45
C ARG A 73 8.57 -8.28 17.29
N LEU A 74 7.93 -7.11 17.46
CA LEU A 74 7.27 -6.40 16.36
C LEU A 74 8.31 -5.99 15.30
N ILE A 75 8.10 -6.44 14.06
CA ILE A 75 8.97 -6.12 12.91
C ILE A 75 8.27 -5.26 11.85
N ILE A 76 6.94 -5.26 11.81
CA ILE A 76 6.14 -4.43 10.90
C ILE A 76 5.14 -3.63 11.74
N GLY A 77 5.23 -2.31 11.72
CA GLY A 77 4.34 -1.42 12.46
C GLY A 77 3.53 -0.49 11.56
N GLY A 78 3.08 0.63 12.12
CA GLY A 78 2.42 1.72 11.40
C GLY A 78 1.13 1.29 10.72
N VAL A 79 0.89 1.83 9.51
CA VAL A 79 -0.38 1.69 8.77
C VAL A 79 -0.76 0.23 8.54
N GLY A 80 0.21 -0.67 8.27
CA GLY A 80 -0.08 -2.09 8.08
C GLY A 80 -0.67 -2.73 9.34
N MET A 81 -0.17 -2.36 10.52
CA MET A 81 -0.66 -2.88 11.79
C MET A 81 -2.04 -2.29 12.07
N GLU A 82 -2.22 -0.98 11.86
CA GLU A 82 -3.53 -0.34 12.02
C GLU A 82 -4.62 -1.01 11.16
N ILE A 83 -4.29 -1.39 9.92
CA ILE A 83 -5.22 -2.12 9.05
C ILE A 83 -5.55 -3.49 9.63
N ARG A 84 -4.53 -4.28 10.04
CA ARG A 84 -4.72 -5.58 10.70
C ARG A 84 -5.63 -5.47 11.92
N GLN A 85 -5.36 -4.52 12.79
CA GLN A 85 -6.11 -4.33 14.03
C GLN A 85 -7.58 -3.97 13.76
N ARG A 86 -7.83 -3.06 12.82
CA ARG A 86 -9.21 -2.71 12.42
C ARG A 86 -9.97 -3.88 11.82
N LEU A 87 -9.30 -4.76 11.06
CA LEU A 87 -9.92 -5.97 10.51
C LEU A 87 -10.29 -6.96 11.62
N LEU A 88 -9.41 -7.15 12.60
CA LEU A 88 -9.67 -8.01 13.77
C LEU A 88 -10.86 -7.48 14.59
N GLU A 89 -10.91 -6.18 14.87
CA GLU A 89 -12.01 -5.53 15.59
C GLU A 89 -13.36 -5.66 14.89
N ARG A 90 -13.36 -5.76 13.56
CA ARG A 90 -14.56 -5.98 12.74
C ARG A 90 -14.95 -7.45 12.61
N GLY A 91 -14.13 -8.38 13.11
CA GLY A 91 -14.32 -9.81 12.87
C GLY A 91 -14.03 -10.24 11.42
N GLU A 92 -13.33 -9.41 10.66
CA GLU A 92 -12.99 -9.64 9.24
C GLU A 92 -11.61 -10.30 9.06
N ALA A 93 -10.86 -10.46 10.14
CA ALA A 93 -9.58 -11.16 10.17
C ALA A 93 -9.49 -12.11 11.36
N VAL A 94 -8.65 -13.14 11.23
CA VAL A 94 -8.33 -14.10 12.28
C VAL A 94 -6.82 -14.40 12.28
N PHE A 95 -6.30 -14.82 13.42
CA PHE A 95 -4.95 -15.36 13.51
C PHE A 95 -4.90 -16.80 13.02
N ARG A 96 -3.87 -17.13 12.23
CA ARG A 96 -3.56 -18.54 11.92
C ARG A 96 -2.74 -19.12 13.08
N GLY A 97 -3.43 -19.70 14.06
CA GLY A 97 -2.84 -20.41 15.21
C GLY A 97 -2.51 -19.53 16.42
N GLU A 98 -2.11 -20.15 17.54
CA GLU A 98 -1.84 -19.48 18.84
C GLU A 98 -0.63 -18.53 18.81
N THR A 99 0.30 -18.71 17.86
CA THR A 99 1.59 -18.00 17.80
C THR A 99 1.54 -16.60 17.20
N ASP A 100 0.43 -16.22 16.56
CA ASP A 100 0.26 -14.89 15.96
C ASP A 100 -0.61 -13.96 16.85
N ALA A 101 -1.26 -14.56 17.87
CA ALA A 101 -2.01 -13.88 18.93
C ALA A 101 -1.17 -13.57 20.17
N THR A 102 -0.03 -14.27 20.34
CA THR A 102 0.88 -14.11 21.48
C THR A 102 2.09 -13.27 21.10
N VAL A 103 1.81 -11.98 20.88
CA VAL A 103 2.82 -10.91 20.92
C VAL A 103 2.22 -9.70 21.61
#